data_AF-A0A2P4XQG3-F1
#
_entry.id   AF-A0A2P4XQG3-F1
#
_cell.length_a   1.000
_cell.length_b   1.000
_cell.length_c   1.000
_cell.angle_alpha   90.00
_cell.angle_beta   90.00
_cell.angle_gamma   90.00
#
_symmetry.space_group_name_H-M   'P 1'
#
loop_
_entity.id
_entity.type
_entity.pdbx_description
1 polymer ?
#
loop_
_entity_poly.entity_id
_entity_poly.type
_entity_poly.pdbx_seq_one_letter_code
_entity_poly.pdbx_strand_id
1 'polypeptide(L)'
;MSEDLDFTAMERYRFKTDGLVTRTSTDQEECESSCSLFFFPLPELPLDQQLQLQQLGFPLLMREKHIAYLKRGLTRLSSGFVALDASRPWIIYWILHALELLDALPEDETERVISEIILWRLDCKNAAKSELYLALGTLKHCWNDDHGGGFGGGPKQLGHTATNYASCLTLALLGTPEALEAVDRQTLYRFFLRRKHAATGAFTANDGGWR
;
A
#
# COMPACT_ATOMS: atom_id res chain seq x y z
N MET A 1 9.57 -15.03 32.23
CA MET A 1 8.81 -14.21 33.19
C MET A 1 7.75 -13.52 32.38
N SER A 2 6.48 -13.85 32.61
CA SER A 2 5.35 -13.15 32.00
C SER A 2 5.31 -11.75 32.61
N GLU A 3 5.61 -10.71 31.84
CA GLU A 3 5.20 -9.36 32.21
C GLU A 3 3.70 -9.28 31.92
N ASP A 4 2.90 -9.70 32.90
CA ASP A 4 1.46 -9.51 32.84
C ASP A 4 1.19 -8.00 32.70
N LEU A 5 0.35 -7.63 31.73
CA LEU A 5 -0.05 -6.24 31.48
C LEU A 5 -0.63 -5.62 32.77
N ASP A 6 0.08 -4.66 33.38
CA ASP A 6 -0.42 -3.91 34.53
C ASP A 6 -1.41 -2.83 34.08
N PHE A 7 -2.69 -3.17 34.11
CA PHE A 7 -3.80 -2.25 33.80
C PHE A 7 -3.83 -1.03 34.72
N THR A 8 -3.33 -1.14 35.95
CA THR A 8 -3.22 0.00 36.87
C THR A 8 -2.15 0.97 36.39
N ALA A 9 -1.08 0.47 35.75
CA ALA A 9 -0.10 1.31 35.09
C ALA A 9 -0.69 1.99 33.84
N MET A 10 -1.56 1.33 33.08
CA MET A 10 -2.21 1.95 31.91
C MET A 10 -3.06 3.17 32.28
N GLU A 11 -3.80 3.13 33.40
CA GLU A 11 -4.56 4.29 33.88
C GLU A 11 -3.66 5.49 34.24
N ARG A 12 -2.39 5.26 34.59
CA ARG A 12 -1.43 6.36 34.84
C ARG A 12 -1.07 7.13 33.56
N TYR A 13 -1.14 6.46 32.42
CA TYR A 13 -0.78 7.01 31.11
C TYR A 13 -1.97 7.59 30.34
N ARG A 14 -3.20 7.47 30.88
CA ARG A 14 -4.36 8.12 30.27
C ARG A 14 -4.18 9.62 30.15
N PHE A 15 -4.79 10.17 29.11
CA PHE A 15 -4.84 11.60 28.89
C PHE A 15 -5.45 12.33 30.09
N LYS A 16 -4.89 13.50 30.41
CA LYS A 16 -5.35 14.37 31.51
C LYS A 16 -5.85 15.67 30.92
N THR A 17 -7.08 16.04 31.28
CA THR A 17 -7.73 17.25 30.76
C THR A 17 -7.18 18.53 31.37
N ASP A 18 -6.46 18.45 32.50
CA ASP A 18 -5.93 19.59 33.27
C ASP A 18 -6.97 20.72 33.50
N GLY A 19 -8.25 20.35 33.54
CA GLY A 19 -9.37 21.27 33.72
C GLY A 19 -9.79 22.05 32.46
N LEU A 20 -9.21 21.80 31.29
CA LEU A 20 -9.57 22.45 30.03
C LEU A 20 -10.03 21.43 28.97
N VAL A 21 -11.35 21.35 28.80
CA VAL A 21 -11.95 20.50 27.76
C VAL A 21 -11.99 21.23 26.42
N THR A 22 -11.45 20.59 25.40
CA THR A 22 -11.43 21.02 24.00
C THR A 22 -11.89 19.88 23.10
N ARG A 23 -12.13 20.16 21.82
CA ARG A 23 -12.41 19.09 20.85
C ARG A 23 -11.30 18.04 20.82
N THR A 24 -10.04 18.47 20.85
CA THR A 24 -8.88 17.56 20.85
C THR A 24 -8.86 16.64 22.08
N SER A 25 -9.21 17.15 23.28
CA SER A 25 -9.28 16.29 24.47
C SER A 25 -10.42 15.29 24.40
N THR A 26 -11.58 15.70 23.86
CA THR A 26 -12.72 14.79 23.68
C THR A 26 -12.39 13.69 22.67
N ASP A 27 -11.84 14.04 21.51
CA ASP A 27 -11.44 13.07 20.48
C ASP A 27 -10.37 12.09 21.04
N GLN A 28 -9.43 12.58 21.86
CA GLN A 28 -8.41 11.74 22.53
C GLN A 28 -9.03 10.77 23.54
N GLU A 29 -9.94 11.26 24.40
CA GLU A 29 -10.60 10.44 25.42
C GLU A 29 -11.49 9.34 24.80
N GLU A 30 -12.21 9.67 23.71
CA GLU A 30 -12.99 8.70 22.94
C GLU A 30 -12.09 7.63 22.29
N CYS A 31 -10.93 8.04 21.75
CA CYS A 31 -9.94 7.13 21.18
C CYS A 31 -9.36 6.19 22.24
N GLU A 32 -8.90 6.71 23.38
CA GLU A 32 -8.37 5.91 24.49
C GLU A 32 -9.42 4.92 25.03
N SER A 33 -10.67 5.36 25.14
CA SER A 33 -11.77 4.50 25.57
C SER A 33 -12.01 3.36 24.58
N SER A 34 -12.04 3.65 23.27
CA SER A 34 -12.24 2.64 22.23
C SER A 34 -11.07 1.65 22.15
N CYS A 35 -9.84 2.14 22.25
CA CYS A 35 -8.63 1.32 22.21
C CYS A 35 -8.47 0.46 23.46
N SER A 36 -8.88 0.94 24.65
CA SER A 36 -8.78 0.18 25.91
C SER A 36 -9.44 -1.20 25.84
N LEU A 37 -10.48 -1.35 25.00
CA LEU A 37 -11.16 -2.63 24.77
C LEU A 37 -10.26 -3.70 24.14
N PHE A 38 -9.21 -3.33 23.42
CA PHE A 38 -8.28 -4.28 22.80
C PHE A 38 -7.13 -4.66 23.72
N PHE A 39 -7.01 -4.00 24.87
CA PHE A 39 -6.03 -4.35 25.90
C PHE A 39 -6.62 -5.30 26.95
N PHE A 40 -7.92 -5.60 26.93
CA PHE A 40 -8.59 -6.45 27.93
C PHE A 40 -7.85 -7.77 28.21
N PRO A 41 -7.97 -8.31 29.44
CA PRO A 41 -7.32 -9.55 29.82
C PRO A 41 -7.66 -10.67 28.84
N LEU A 42 -6.62 -11.32 28.31
CA LEU A 42 -6.73 -12.53 27.48
C LEU A 42 -7.79 -13.55 27.94
N PRO A 43 -8.06 -13.76 29.26
CA PRO A 43 -9.11 -14.67 29.74
C PRO A 43 -10.57 -14.27 29.42
N GLU A 44 -10.84 -13.06 28.92
CA GLU A 44 -12.20 -12.58 28.62
C GLU A 44 -12.56 -12.66 27.14
N LEU A 45 -11.60 -13.00 26.26
CA LEU A 45 -11.84 -13.17 24.82
C LEU A 45 -12.56 -14.49 24.49
N PRO A 46 -13.22 -14.63 23.33
CA PRO A 46 -13.72 -15.92 22.86
C PRO A 46 -12.62 -17.00 22.83
N LEU A 47 -12.96 -18.25 23.20
CA LEU A 47 -11.98 -19.34 23.43
C LEU A 47 -11.07 -19.63 22.23
N ASP A 48 -11.60 -19.49 21.01
CA ASP A 48 -10.85 -19.62 19.74
C ASP A 48 -9.75 -18.57 19.59
N GLN A 49 -9.96 -17.37 20.15
CA GLN A 49 -8.98 -16.28 20.21
C GLN A 49 -8.04 -16.45 21.41
N GLN A 50 -8.54 -16.92 22.55
CA GLN A 50 -7.70 -17.21 23.73
C GLN A 50 -6.60 -18.23 23.41
N LEU A 51 -6.93 -19.32 22.72
CA LEU A 51 -6.00 -20.39 22.37
C LEU A 51 -4.85 -19.93 21.46
N GLN A 52 -5.08 -18.94 20.60
CA GLN A 52 -4.05 -18.36 19.73
C GLN A 52 -3.13 -17.38 20.47
N LEU A 53 -3.61 -16.76 21.54
CA LEU A 53 -2.93 -15.68 22.25
C LEU A 53 -2.21 -16.14 23.53
N GLN A 54 -2.75 -17.16 24.21
CA GLN A 54 -2.25 -17.69 25.48
C GLN A 54 -0.87 -18.36 25.39
N GLN A 55 -0.41 -18.74 24.20
CA GLN A 55 0.88 -19.41 24.04
C GLN A 55 2.09 -18.44 23.98
N LEU A 56 1.85 -17.14 23.75
CA LEU A 56 2.92 -16.16 23.49
C LEU A 56 2.82 -14.87 24.31
N GLY A 57 1.67 -14.57 24.92
CA GLY A 57 1.48 -13.35 25.72
C GLY A 57 1.23 -12.08 24.91
N PHE A 58 1.06 -12.18 23.58
CA PHE A 58 0.78 -11.07 22.68
C PHE A 58 -0.03 -11.52 21.45
N PRO A 59 -0.74 -10.59 20.76
CA PRO A 59 -1.45 -10.88 19.53
C PRO A 59 -0.56 -11.41 18.40
N LEU A 60 -0.93 -12.57 17.87
CA LEU A 60 -0.33 -13.14 16.68
C LEU A 60 -0.83 -12.45 15.42
N LEU A 61 0.09 -12.13 14.51
CA LEU A 61 -0.24 -11.62 13.18
C LEU A 61 -1.01 -12.68 12.37
N MET A 62 -2.21 -12.36 11.91
CA MET A 62 -3.07 -13.26 11.15
C MET A 62 -2.65 -13.35 9.66
N ARG A 63 -1.41 -13.78 9.39
CA ARG A 63 -0.77 -13.73 8.06
C ARG A 63 -1.68 -14.21 6.93
N GLU A 64 -2.26 -15.40 7.05
CA GLU A 64 -3.12 -15.99 6.01
C GLU A 64 -4.35 -15.15 5.67
N LYS A 65 -4.98 -14.52 6.67
CA LYS A 65 -6.14 -13.64 6.45
C LYS A 65 -5.72 -12.37 5.71
N HIS A 66 -4.56 -11.80 6.07
CA HIS A 66 -4.01 -10.63 5.38
C HIS A 66 -3.62 -10.96 3.93
N ILE A 67 -2.92 -12.06 3.69
CA ILE A 67 -2.56 -12.52 2.34
C ILE A 67 -3.81 -12.71 1.48
N ALA A 68 -4.85 -13.38 1.99
CA ALA A 68 -6.10 -13.58 1.27
C ALA A 68 -6.83 -12.25 0.97
N TYR A 69 -6.80 -11.28 1.89
CA TYR A 69 -7.35 -9.95 1.67
C TYR A 69 -6.60 -9.20 0.56
N LEU A 70 -5.27 -9.22 0.61
CA LEU A 70 -4.37 -8.58 -0.35
C LEU A 70 -4.53 -9.15 -1.76
N LYS A 71 -4.49 -10.48 -1.91
CA LYS A 71 -4.65 -11.14 -3.23
C LYS A 71 -6.00 -10.83 -3.89
N ARG A 72 -7.09 -10.73 -3.10
CA ARG A 72 -8.40 -10.29 -3.64
C ARG A 72 -8.34 -8.86 -4.19
N GLY A 73 -7.64 -7.96 -3.48
CA GLY A 73 -7.49 -6.55 -3.87
C GLY A 73 -6.78 -6.33 -5.21
N LEU A 74 -5.91 -7.25 -5.65
CA LEU A 74 -5.22 -7.16 -6.95
C LEU A 74 -6.13 -7.44 -8.13
N THR A 75 -7.20 -8.21 -7.93
CA THR A 75 -8.08 -8.66 -9.02
C THR A 75 -9.26 -7.72 -9.23
N ARG A 76 -10.00 -7.40 -8.17
CA ARG A 76 -11.20 -6.57 -8.25
C ARG A 76 -11.40 -5.79 -6.96
N LEU A 77 -11.59 -4.48 -7.11
CA LEU A 77 -12.03 -3.59 -6.05
C LEU A 77 -13.54 -3.33 -6.18
N SER A 78 -14.21 -3.10 -5.05
CA SER A 78 -15.62 -2.70 -5.06
C SER A 78 -15.78 -1.25 -5.53
N SER A 79 -17.00 -0.86 -5.90
CA SER A 79 -17.31 0.52 -6.32
C SER A 79 -17.02 1.57 -5.23
N GLY A 80 -16.94 1.16 -3.96
CA GLY A 80 -16.54 2.04 -2.86
C GLY A 80 -15.12 2.60 -2.98
N PHE A 81 -14.26 2.00 -3.81
CA PHE A 81 -12.90 2.46 -4.07
C PHE A 81 -12.80 3.58 -5.12
N VAL A 82 -13.93 4.12 -5.62
CA VAL A 82 -13.93 5.18 -6.65
C VAL A 82 -13.17 6.43 -6.21
N ALA A 83 -13.16 6.76 -4.91
CA ALA A 83 -12.39 7.87 -4.37
C ALA A 83 -10.86 7.70 -4.56
N LEU A 84 -10.40 6.46 -4.80
CA LEU A 84 -9.02 6.09 -5.02
C LEU A 84 -8.71 5.78 -6.50
N ASP A 85 -9.59 6.16 -7.44
CA ASP A 85 -9.35 5.92 -8.87
C ASP A 85 -8.13 6.70 -9.41
N ALA A 86 -7.79 7.83 -8.80
CA ALA A 86 -6.55 8.57 -9.05
C ALA A 86 -5.35 8.05 -8.22
N SER A 87 -5.45 6.86 -7.64
CA SER A 87 -4.44 6.27 -6.76
C SER A 87 -4.23 4.78 -7.04
N ARG A 88 -4.50 4.32 -8.28
CA ARG A 88 -4.29 2.91 -8.65
C ARG A 88 -2.84 2.45 -8.46
N PRO A 89 -1.80 3.23 -8.82
CA PRO A 89 -0.41 2.86 -8.49
C PRO A 89 -0.17 2.66 -7.00
N TRP A 90 -0.81 3.46 -6.13
CA TRP A 90 -0.72 3.29 -4.68
C TRP A 90 -1.36 1.99 -4.20
N ILE A 91 -2.54 1.64 -4.72
CA ILE A 91 -3.22 0.40 -4.35
C ILE A 91 -2.34 -0.81 -4.72
N ILE A 92 -1.77 -0.80 -5.93
CA ILE A 92 -0.86 -1.86 -6.37
C ILE A 92 0.38 -1.93 -5.47
N TYR A 93 1.03 -0.79 -5.22
CA TYR A 93 2.20 -0.71 -4.36
C TYR A 93 1.91 -1.23 -2.94
N TRP A 94 0.86 -0.73 -2.29
CA TRP A 94 0.48 -1.14 -0.93
C TRP A 94 0.21 -2.64 -0.85
N ILE A 95 -0.46 -3.19 -1.86
CA ILE A 95 -0.77 -4.61 -1.85
C ILE A 95 0.48 -5.46 -2.05
N LEU A 96 1.27 -5.18 -3.08
CA LEU A 96 2.45 -6.00 -3.39
C LEU A 96 3.53 -5.86 -2.33
N HIS A 97 3.76 -4.66 -1.80
CA HIS A 97 4.71 -4.47 -0.71
C HIS A 97 4.24 -5.14 0.59
N ALA A 98 2.93 -5.12 0.91
CA ALA A 98 2.43 -5.87 2.05
C ALA A 98 2.57 -7.40 1.87
N LEU A 99 2.43 -7.90 0.64
CA LEU A 99 2.70 -9.31 0.33
C LEU A 99 4.19 -9.64 0.47
N GLU A 100 5.08 -8.74 0.08
CA GLU A 100 6.54 -8.88 0.29
C GLU A 100 6.88 -8.98 1.77
N LEU A 101 6.36 -8.06 2.59
CA LEU A 101 6.57 -8.07 4.06
C LEU A 101 6.01 -9.34 4.72
N LEU A 102 5.08 -10.03 4.06
CA LEU A 102 4.49 -11.29 4.50
C LEU A 102 5.12 -12.52 3.84
N ASP A 103 6.27 -12.38 3.15
CA ASP A 103 6.93 -13.45 2.39
C ASP A 103 5.94 -14.23 1.52
N ALA A 104 5.00 -13.51 0.91
CA ALA A 104 3.85 -14.07 0.20
C ALA A 104 3.66 -13.44 -1.18
N LEU A 105 4.71 -12.77 -1.69
CA LEU A 105 4.77 -12.46 -3.10
C LEU A 105 4.67 -13.77 -3.91
N PRO A 106 4.05 -13.74 -5.09
CA PRO A 106 4.00 -14.92 -5.95
C PRO A 106 5.43 -15.40 -6.28
N GLU A 107 5.87 -16.49 -5.67
CA GLU A 107 7.25 -17.03 -5.79
C GLU A 107 7.56 -17.58 -7.20
N ASP A 108 6.54 -17.86 -8.01
CA ASP A 108 6.67 -18.73 -9.19
C ASP A 108 6.99 -18.00 -10.52
N GLU A 109 7.31 -16.69 -10.50
CA GLU A 109 7.28 -15.87 -11.73
C GLU A 109 8.40 -14.84 -11.93
N THR A 110 9.58 -15.03 -11.34
CA THR A 110 10.77 -14.32 -11.86
C THR A 110 11.32 -15.00 -13.13
N GLU A 111 11.05 -16.30 -13.34
CA GLU A 111 11.50 -17.06 -14.52
C GLU A 111 10.43 -17.24 -15.62
N ARG A 112 9.13 -17.24 -15.28
CA ARG A 112 8.05 -17.41 -16.28
C ARG A 112 7.80 -16.19 -17.16
N VAL A 113 8.31 -15.02 -16.77
CA VAL A 113 8.15 -13.80 -17.57
C VAL A 113 8.85 -13.91 -18.94
N ILE A 114 9.87 -14.77 -19.06
CA ILE A 114 10.55 -15.04 -20.33
C ILE A 114 9.75 -16.01 -21.21
N SER A 115 9.00 -16.95 -20.62
CA SER A 115 8.24 -17.95 -21.39
C SER A 115 6.87 -17.46 -21.88
N GLU A 116 6.20 -16.55 -21.15
CA GLU A 116 4.89 -16.04 -21.55
C GLU A 116 4.93 -14.95 -22.63
N ILE A 117 6.08 -14.28 -22.84
CA ILE A 117 6.27 -13.39 -24.01
C ILE A 117 6.21 -14.19 -25.33
N ILE A 118 6.62 -15.46 -25.33
CA ILE A 118 6.54 -16.34 -26.51
C ILE A 118 5.10 -16.84 -26.72
N LEU A 119 4.29 -16.98 -25.67
CA LEU A 119 2.91 -17.49 -25.74
C LEU A 119 1.84 -16.40 -25.88
N TRP A 120 2.11 -15.14 -25.51
CA TRP A 120 1.18 -14.02 -25.72
C TRP A 120 0.80 -13.84 -27.19
N ARG A 121 1.68 -14.26 -28.12
CA ARG A 121 1.41 -14.17 -29.55
C ARG A 121 0.52 -15.30 -30.09
N LEU A 122 0.21 -16.34 -29.30
CA LEU A 122 -0.42 -17.56 -29.82
C LEU A 122 -1.74 -17.97 -29.16
N ASP A 123 -2.08 -17.61 -27.92
CA ASP A 123 -3.43 -17.93 -27.39
C ASP A 123 -3.90 -17.08 -26.19
N CYS A 124 -4.72 -16.06 -26.45
CA CYS A 124 -5.25 -15.12 -25.44
C CYS A 124 -6.38 -15.69 -24.54
N LYS A 125 -6.59 -17.01 -24.46
CA LYS A 125 -7.80 -17.56 -23.82
C LYS A 125 -7.61 -18.34 -22.52
N ASN A 126 -6.39 -18.78 -22.15
CA ASN A 126 -6.22 -19.69 -21.02
C ASN A 126 -4.99 -19.45 -20.11
N ALA A 127 -4.20 -18.38 -20.28
CA ALA A 127 -3.14 -18.09 -19.33
C ALA A 127 -3.72 -17.51 -18.03
N ALA A 128 -3.45 -18.16 -16.90
CA ALA A 128 -3.71 -17.58 -15.58
C ALA A 128 -2.87 -16.30 -15.48
N LYS A 129 -3.49 -15.12 -15.60
CA LYS A 129 -2.78 -13.85 -15.52
C LYS A 129 -2.21 -13.73 -14.11
N SER A 130 -0.89 -13.79 -13.99
CA SER A 130 -0.27 -13.58 -12.70
C SER A 130 -0.50 -12.15 -12.20
N GLU A 131 -0.56 -12.00 -10.89
CA GLU A 131 -0.80 -10.72 -10.26
C GLU A 131 0.33 -9.71 -10.56
N LEU A 132 1.55 -10.19 -10.79
CA LEU A 132 2.71 -9.38 -11.16
C LEU A 132 2.59 -8.82 -12.59
N TYR A 133 2.14 -9.63 -13.55
CA TYR A 133 1.87 -9.16 -14.90
C TYR A 133 0.73 -8.14 -14.96
N LEU A 134 -0.32 -8.33 -14.15
CA LEU A 134 -1.41 -7.36 -14.05
C LEU A 134 -0.93 -6.02 -13.48
N ALA A 135 -0.06 -6.05 -12.48
CA ALA A 135 0.55 -4.85 -11.91
C ALA A 135 1.37 -4.09 -12.96
N LEU A 136 2.32 -4.76 -13.63
CA LEU A 136 3.13 -4.16 -14.68
C LEU A 136 2.27 -3.59 -15.82
N GLY A 137 1.31 -4.39 -16.31
CA GLY A 137 0.37 -3.97 -17.34
C GLY A 137 -0.43 -2.73 -16.94
N THR A 138 -0.90 -2.67 -15.70
CA THR A 138 -1.64 -1.50 -15.19
C THR A 138 -0.74 -0.27 -15.11
N LEU A 139 0.48 -0.40 -14.60
CA LEU A 139 1.41 0.72 -14.47
C LEU A 139 1.85 1.27 -15.82
N LYS A 140 2.09 0.41 -16.82
CA LYS A 140 2.38 0.84 -18.20
C LYS A 140 1.27 1.74 -18.75
N HIS A 141 0.00 1.43 -18.47
CA HIS A 141 -1.13 2.27 -18.90
C HIS A 141 -1.27 3.56 -18.07
N CYS A 142 -0.66 3.65 -16.90
CA CYS A 142 -0.66 4.87 -16.09
C CYS A 142 0.43 5.87 -16.55
N TRP A 143 1.38 5.46 -17.39
CA TRP A 143 2.34 6.37 -18.00
C TRP A 143 1.65 7.27 -19.04
N ASN A 144 1.95 8.57 -19.03
CA ASN A 144 1.29 9.55 -19.91
C ASN A 144 2.29 10.50 -20.59
N ASP A 145 2.59 10.26 -21.86
CA ASP A 145 3.51 11.09 -22.65
C ASP A 145 2.90 12.41 -23.14
N ASP A 146 1.57 12.50 -23.26
CA ASP A 146 0.86 13.67 -23.82
C ASP A 146 1.14 14.96 -23.01
N HIS A 147 1.49 14.81 -21.73
CA HIS A 147 1.81 15.90 -20.82
C HIS A 147 3.26 15.85 -20.31
N GLY A 148 4.15 15.27 -21.11
CA GLY A 148 5.58 15.21 -20.84
C GLY A 148 5.99 14.11 -19.86
N GLY A 149 5.25 13.01 -19.84
CA GLY A 149 5.62 11.77 -19.17
C GLY A 149 5.34 11.71 -17.68
N GLY A 150 5.71 10.57 -17.11
CA GLY A 150 5.45 10.21 -15.72
C GLY A 150 4.17 9.41 -15.54
N PHE A 151 4.07 8.73 -14.41
CA PHE A 151 2.91 7.93 -14.04
C PHE A 151 1.82 8.80 -13.38
N GLY A 152 0.60 8.73 -13.89
CA GLY A 152 -0.61 9.29 -13.27
C GLY A 152 -1.31 8.29 -12.34
N GLY A 153 -2.44 8.72 -11.77
CA GLY A 153 -3.26 7.90 -10.87
C GLY A 153 -4.03 6.76 -11.53
N GLY A 154 -4.16 6.83 -12.85
CA GLY A 154 -4.83 5.85 -13.70
C GLY A 154 -4.60 6.19 -15.17
N PRO A 155 -5.11 5.37 -16.11
CA PRO A 155 -4.92 5.60 -17.53
C PRO A 155 -5.38 6.99 -17.97
N LYS A 156 -4.56 7.65 -18.78
CA LYS A 156 -4.77 9.02 -19.30
C LYS A 156 -4.77 10.14 -18.25
N GLN A 157 -4.54 9.83 -16.98
CA GLN A 157 -4.36 10.89 -15.97
C GLN A 157 -2.97 11.52 -16.10
N LEU A 158 -2.84 12.78 -15.68
CA LEU A 158 -1.56 13.50 -15.70
C LEU A 158 -0.53 12.82 -14.80
N GLY A 159 0.73 12.87 -15.19
CA GLY A 159 1.83 12.45 -14.33
C GLY A 159 1.83 13.22 -13.01
N HIS A 160 2.01 12.51 -11.90
CA HIS A 160 1.98 13.08 -10.56
C HIS A 160 3.12 12.50 -9.70
N THR A 161 3.77 13.32 -8.88
CA THR A 161 4.95 12.95 -8.08
C THR A 161 4.68 11.74 -7.19
N ALA A 162 3.56 11.74 -6.45
CA ALA A 162 3.16 10.63 -5.58
C ALA A 162 2.95 9.31 -6.34
N THR A 163 2.34 9.33 -7.53
CA THR A 163 2.10 8.12 -8.32
C THR A 163 3.37 7.67 -9.04
N ASN A 164 4.27 8.59 -9.41
CA ASN A 164 5.62 8.22 -9.87
C ASN A 164 6.40 7.48 -8.77
N TYR A 165 6.30 7.92 -7.51
CA TYR A 165 6.91 7.20 -6.38
C TYR A 165 6.34 5.79 -6.24
N ALA A 166 5.02 5.65 -6.15
CA ALA A 166 4.37 4.34 -6.01
C ALA A 166 4.67 3.40 -7.19
N SER A 167 4.64 3.91 -8.43
CA SER A 167 4.98 3.14 -9.62
C SER A 167 6.45 2.71 -9.61
N CYS A 168 7.40 3.61 -9.32
CA CYS A 168 8.82 3.24 -9.31
C CYS A 168 9.14 2.20 -8.24
N LEU A 169 8.57 2.32 -7.03
CA LEU A 169 8.74 1.31 -5.99
C LEU A 169 8.12 -0.03 -6.38
N THR A 170 6.93 -0.01 -6.99
CA THR A 170 6.31 -1.23 -7.49
C THR A 170 7.16 -1.90 -8.56
N LEU A 171 7.67 -1.15 -9.54
CA LEU A 171 8.51 -1.70 -10.61
C LEU A 171 9.85 -2.22 -10.06
N ALA A 172 10.42 -1.56 -9.05
CA ALA A 172 11.60 -2.03 -8.34
C ALA A 172 11.33 -3.33 -7.56
N LEU A 173 10.16 -3.43 -6.93
CA LEU A 173 9.68 -4.65 -6.26
C LEU A 173 9.54 -5.83 -7.23
N LEU A 174 9.02 -5.58 -8.44
CA LEU A 174 8.93 -6.61 -9.48
C LEU A 174 10.32 -7.07 -9.94
N GLY A 175 11.29 -6.15 -10.02
CA GLY A 175 12.70 -6.46 -10.28
C GLY A 175 13.02 -7.08 -11.64
N THR A 176 12.04 -7.21 -12.54
CA THR A 176 12.25 -7.78 -13.88
C THR A 176 12.82 -6.74 -14.85
N PRO A 177 13.60 -7.16 -15.88
CA PRO A 177 14.08 -6.24 -16.91
C PRO A 177 12.96 -5.43 -17.55
N GLU A 178 11.83 -6.07 -17.86
CA GLU A 178 10.65 -5.41 -18.45
C GLU A 178 10.05 -4.33 -17.53
N ALA A 179 10.02 -4.57 -16.21
CA ALA A 179 9.54 -3.59 -15.25
C ALA A 179 10.48 -2.39 -15.14
N LEU A 180 11.79 -2.63 -15.16
CA LEU A 180 12.79 -1.57 -15.10
C LEU A 180 12.81 -0.73 -16.39
N GLU A 181 12.63 -1.35 -17.55
CA GLU A 181 12.56 -0.68 -18.86
C GLU A 181 11.26 0.12 -19.05
N ALA A 182 10.22 -0.15 -18.27
CA ALA A 182 8.97 0.61 -18.31
C ALA A 182 9.12 2.07 -17.84
N VAL A 183 10.25 2.44 -17.23
CA VAL A 183 10.53 3.81 -16.76
C VAL A 183 11.42 4.54 -17.77
N ASP A 184 10.85 5.48 -18.54
CA ASP A 184 11.66 6.45 -19.27
C ASP A 184 12.30 7.45 -18.29
N ARG A 185 13.52 7.14 -17.89
CA ARG A 185 14.32 7.93 -16.94
C ARG A 185 14.57 9.36 -17.42
N GLN A 186 14.77 9.56 -18.72
CA GLN A 186 15.09 10.88 -19.25
C GLN A 186 13.86 11.79 -19.22
N THR A 187 12.70 11.24 -19.58
CA THR A 187 11.44 11.97 -19.51
C THR A 187 11.02 12.20 -18.06
N LEU A 188 11.22 11.22 -17.17
CA LEU A 188 10.95 11.38 -15.73
C LEU A 188 11.86 12.44 -15.09
N TYR A 189 13.12 12.52 -15.48
CA TYR A 189 14.02 13.60 -15.04
C TYR A 189 13.49 14.98 -15.46
N ARG A 190 13.09 15.14 -16.73
CA ARG A 190 12.49 16.39 -17.23
C ARG A 190 11.14 16.70 -16.55
N PHE A 191 10.36 15.67 -16.20
CA PHE A 191 9.13 15.80 -15.42
C PHE A 191 9.41 16.46 -14.06
N PHE A 192 10.40 15.97 -13.31
CA PHE A 192 10.76 16.55 -12.00
C PHE A 192 11.38 17.94 -12.14
N LEU A 193 12.28 18.15 -13.11
CA LEU A 193 12.89 19.48 -13.29
C LEU A 193 11.87 20.57 -13.57
N ARG A 194 10.83 20.29 -14.38
CA ARG A 194 9.75 21.25 -14.65
C ARG A 194 8.93 21.62 -13.42
N ARG A 195 8.95 20.77 -12.38
CA ARG A 195 8.23 20.96 -11.12
C ARG A 195 9.07 21.61 -10.03
N LYS A 196 10.39 21.73 -10.25
CA LYS A 196 11.30 22.33 -9.28
C LYS A 196 11.11 23.83 -9.24
N HIS A 197 10.68 24.34 -8.08
CA HIS A 197 10.56 25.76 -7.84
C HIS A 197 11.95 26.40 -7.67
N ALA A 198 12.28 27.38 -8.52
CA ALA A 198 13.62 27.96 -8.57
C ALA A 198 14.03 28.67 -7.28
N ALA A 199 13.08 29.32 -6.58
CA ALA A 199 13.40 30.11 -5.39
C ALA A 199 13.45 29.30 -4.10
N THR A 200 12.60 28.28 -3.96
CA THR A 200 12.47 27.50 -2.70
C THR A 200 13.12 26.12 -2.78
N GLY A 201 13.37 25.60 -4.00
CA GLY A 201 13.82 24.24 -4.22
C GLY A 201 12.74 23.17 -4.04
N ALA A 202 11.52 23.54 -3.63
CA ALA A 202 10.37 22.64 -3.51
C ALA A 202 9.92 22.10 -4.88
N PHE A 203 9.12 21.04 -4.89
CA PHE A 203 8.56 20.45 -6.10
C PHE A 203 7.04 20.43 -6.05
N THR A 204 6.37 20.89 -7.11
CA THR A 204 4.91 20.72 -7.22
C THR A 204 4.55 19.27 -7.49
N ALA A 205 3.35 18.88 -7.08
CA ALA A 205 2.92 17.49 -7.19
C ALA A 205 2.59 17.07 -8.65
N ASN A 206 2.02 17.97 -9.43
CA ASN A 206 1.71 17.82 -10.86
C ASN A 206 1.65 19.21 -11.52
N ASP A 207 1.29 19.27 -12.80
CA ASP A 207 1.10 20.54 -13.50
C ASP A 207 -0.14 21.24 -12.96
N GLY A 208 0.01 22.49 -12.51
CA GLY A 208 -1.08 23.27 -11.90
C GLY A 208 -1.43 22.87 -10.45
N GLY A 209 -0.70 21.91 -9.87
CA GLY A 209 -0.90 21.49 -8.48
C GLY A 209 -0.43 22.50 -7.45
N TRP A 210 -0.75 22.22 -6.18
CA TRP A 210 -0.36 23.01 -5.03
C TRP A 210 1.17 23.22 -4.98
N ARG A 211 1.57 24.45 -4.68
CA ARG A 211 2.96 24.94 -4.62
C ARG A 211 3.42 25.06 -3.18
#